data_AF-A0A2N1Q7X4-F1
#
_entry.id   AF-A0A2N1Q7X4-F1
#
_cell.length_a   1.000
_cell.length_b   1.000
_cell.length_c   1.000
_cell.angle_alpha   90.00
_cell.angle_beta   90.00
_cell.angle_gamma   90.00
#
_symmetry.space_group_name_H-M   'P 1'
#
loop_
_entity.id
_entity.type
_entity.pdbx_description
1 polymer ?
#
loop_
_entity_poly.entity_id
_entity_poly.type
_entity_poly.pdbx_seq_one_letter_code
_entity_poly.pdbx_strand_id
1 'polypeptide(L)'
;MATIQIKRRTTAGTGPLTGSTGTIKAGEPLVDFNGEHLFIAKADKTGSVGTPLVESDYLKIPGVAKVDTQIDTKITALGLGTAATKNTGTGNGNIPILDADGKLADSVIPKVAITNTWVVASQAAMLALSNAQEGDVAVRTDINKSFILKTTGYATLAHWQELLTPTDSVTSVNGSTGAVTITLAGLGGVSTTTYNAHVAADVHLTTTQKSILANVLNTRILSGAGSEFMVSQAAFDAAVLSNGIKLYQYIDSNYTPSVVKYAIGIDTTKVLQPSSIIDGGTY
;
A
#
# COMPACT_ATOMS: atom_id res chain seq x y z
N MET A 1 4.73 -49.89 -77.05
CA MET A 1 4.98 -48.85 -76.03
C MET A 1 4.90 -47.49 -76.71
N ALA A 2 4.06 -46.57 -76.24
CA ALA A 2 4.05 -45.21 -76.77
C ALA A 2 5.23 -44.45 -76.14
N THR A 3 6.21 -44.06 -76.95
CA THR A 3 7.34 -43.26 -76.48
C THR A 3 6.89 -41.80 -76.40
N ILE A 4 6.74 -41.26 -75.18
CA ILE A 4 6.46 -39.83 -74.98
C ILE A 4 7.74 -39.06 -75.32
N GLN A 5 7.78 -38.42 -76.48
CA GLN A 5 8.89 -37.54 -76.85
C GLN A 5 8.69 -36.17 -76.19
N ILE A 6 9.50 -35.84 -75.19
CA ILE A 6 9.57 -34.49 -74.62
C ILE A 6 10.45 -33.65 -75.54
N LYS A 7 9.86 -32.72 -76.29
CA LYS A 7 10.63 -31.78 -77.12
C LYS A 7 11.14 -30.62 -76.28
N ARG A 8 12.46 -30.47 -76.21
CA ARG A 8 13.12 -29.28 -75.64
C ARG A 8 12.98 -28.13 -76.63
N ARG A 9 12.67 -26.91 -76.16
CA ARG A 9 12.85 -25.71 -76.99
C ARG A 9 14.36 -25.52 -77.24
N THR A 10 14.77 -25.40 -78.50
CA THR A 10 16.18 -25.26 -78.90
C THR A 10 16.67 -23.81 -78.99
N THR A 11 15.95 -22.83 -78.43
CA THR A 11 16.38 -21.42 -78.51
C THR A 11 15.85 -20.64 -77.30
N ALA A 12 16.67 -19.71 -76.80
CA ALA A 12 16.64 -19.08 -75.47
C ALA A 12 15.43 -18.17 -75.12
N GLY A 13 14.19 -18.61 -75.37
CA GLY A 13 12.96 -17.91 -74.97
C GLY A 13 12.09 -18.74 -74.03
N THR A 14 11.35 -18.09 -73.14
CA THR A 14 10.29 -18.71 -72.31
C THR A 14 9.05 -19.03 -73.18
N GLY A 15 8.28 -20.06 -72.83
CA GLY A 15 7.02 -20.47 -73.48
C GLY A 15 7.11 -21.73 -74.38
N PRO A 16 6.05 -22.05 -75.15
CA PRO A 16 6.02 -23.19 -76.06
C PRO A 16 6.67 -22.89 -77.43
N LEU A 17 6.97 -23.94 -78.20
CA LEU A 17 7.45 -23.79 -79.58
C LEU A 17 6.47 -22.89 -80.39
N THR A 18 6.99 -21.84 -81.00
CA THR A 18 6.20 -20.85 -81.76
C THR A 18 7.00 -20.43 -82.98
N GLY A 19 6.32 -19.97 -84.04
CA GLY A 19 6.94 -19.52 -85.28
C GLY A 19 6.51 -20.30 -86.52
N SER A 20 7.12 -19.96 -87.66
CA SER A 20 6.75 -20.44 -88.99
C SER A 20 7.44 -21.75 -89.40
N THR A 21 8.09 -22.44 -88.47
CA THR A 21 8.79 -23.70 -88.70
C THR A 21 8.57 -24.67 -87.52
N GLY A 22 8.83 -25.96 -87.75
CA GLY A 22 8.68 -27.03 -86.75
C GLY A 22 7.32 -27.72 -86.78
N THR A 23 7.21 -28.81 -86.04
CA THR A 23 6.00 -29.63 -85.98
C THR A 23 5.71 -30.05 -84.55
N ILE A 24 4.44 -29.91 -84.15
CA ILE A 24 3.89 -30.45 -82.91
C ILE A 24 2.88 -31.54 -83.21
N LYS A 25 2.79 -32.51 -82.31
CA LYS A 25 1.75 -33.54 -82.32
C LYS A 25 0.80 -33.35 -81.14
N ALA A 26 -0.46 -33.68 -81.33
CA ALA A 26 -1.47 -33.60 -80.29
C ALA A 26 -1.01 -34.38 -79.05
N GLY A 27 -1.09 -33.76 -77.88
CA GLY A 27 -0.65 -34.34 -76.61
C GLY A 27 0.85 -34.29 -76.34
N GLU A 28 1.69 -33.76 -77.25
CA GLU A 28 3.12 -33.61 -76.98
C GLU A 28 3.37 -32.59 -75.88
N PRO A 29 4.06 -32.98 -74.78
CA PRO A 29 4.46 -32.05 -73.73
C PRO A 29 5.72 -31.29 -74.13
N LEU A 30 5.69 -29.97 -73.91
CA LEU A 30 6.81 -29.05 -74.05
C LEU A 30 7.05 -28.40 -72.69
N VAL A 31 8.19 -28.74 -72.09
CA VAL A 31 8.59 -28.21 -70.78
C VAL A 31 9.33 -26.89 -70.98
N ASP A 32 8.82 -25.84 -70.35
CA ASP A 32 9.55 -24.59 -70.20
C ASP A 32 10.43 -24.67 -68.95
N PHE A 33 11.70 -25.04 -69.12
CA PHE A 33 12.62 -25.21 -67.98
C PHE A 33 13.03 -23.89 -67.32
N ASN A 34 12.92 -22.78 -68.05
CA ASN A 34 13.28 -21.44 -67.58
C ASN A 34 12.06 -20.54 -67.37
N GLY A 35 10.85 -21.08 -67.55
CA GLY A 35 9.61 -20.34 -67.37
C GLY A 35 8.58 -21.13 -66.59
N GLU A 36 7.41 -20.54 -66.41
CA GLU A 36 6.53 -20.91 -65.30
C GLU A 36 5.42 -21.91 -65.71
N HIS A 37 5.53 -22.57 -66.87
CA HIS A 37 4.45 -23.33 -67.48
C HIS A 37 4.88 -24.63 -68.18
N LEU A 38 4.05 -25.65 -68.12
CA LEU A 38 4.06 -26.80 -69.04
C LEU A 38 3.06 -26.55 -70.17
N PHE A 39 3.47 -26.80 -71.40
CA PHE A 39 2.61 -26.65 -72.57
C PHE A 39 2.34 -28.01 -73.19
N ILE A 40 1.08 -28.28 -73.55
CA ILE A 40 0.69 -29.52 -74.24
C ILE A 40 0.04 -29.13 -75.55
N ALA A 41 0.60 -29.59 -76.67
CA ALA A 41 0.03 -29.30 -77.98
C ALA A 41 -1.41 -29.84 -78.09
N LYS A 42 -2.35 -28.98 -78.50
CA LYS A 42 -3.77 -29.34 -78.60
C LYS A 42 -4.07 -30.22 -79.81
N ALA A 43 -3.30 -30.06 -80.88
CA ALA A 43 -3.49 -30.75 -82.15
C ALA A 43 -2.16 -30.95 -82.89
N ASP A 44 -2.16 -31.84 -83.88
CA ASP A 44 -1.09 -31.95 -84.86
C ASP A 44 -1.02 -30.66 -85.69
N LYS A 45 0.15 -30.02 -85.73
CA LYS A 45 0.34 -28.81 -86.52
C LYS A 45 1.79 -28.67 -86.98
N THR A 46 1.96 -28.29 -88.24
CA THR A 46 3.27 -27.92 -88.81
C THR A 46 3.28 -26.42 -89.05
N GLY A 47 4.25 -25.72 -88.46
CA GLY A 47 4.43 -24.29 -88.64
C GLY A 47 4.79 -23.97 -90.09
N SER A 48 4.10 -22.98 -90.66
CA SER A 48 4.43 -22.39 -91.97
C SER A 48 4.26 -20.86 -91.90
N VAL A 49 4.69 -20.14 -92.93
CA VAL A 49 4.48 -18.68 -93.00
C VAL A 49 2.99 -18.31 -93.00
N GLY A 50 2.14 -19.14 -93.62
CA GLY A 50 0.69 -18.93 -93.65
C GLY A 50 -0.06 -19.46 -92.42
N THR A 51 0.54 -20.39 -91.67
CA THR A 51 -0.07 -21.03 -90.49
C THR A 51 1.00 -21.26 -89.40
N PRO A 52 1.47 -20.20 -88.74
CA PRO A 52 2.52 -20.32 -87.72
C PRO A 52 2.01 -21.09 -86.49
N LEU A 53 2.95 -21.71 -85.78
CA LEU A 53 2.73 -22.20 -84.42
C LEU A 53 2.63 -21.00 -83.47
N VAL A 54 1.59 -20.98 -82.65
CA VAL A 54 1.26 -19.88 -81.71
C VAL A 54 0.94 -20.46 -80.33
N GLU A 55 1.04 -19.64 -79.28
CA GLU A 55 0.77 -20.10 -77.90
C GLU A 55 -0.65 -20.71 -77.75
N SER A 56 -1.64 -20.20 -78.50
CA SER A 56 -3.01 -20.72 -78.48
C SER A 56 -3.14 -22.17 -79.01
N ASP A 57 -2.12 -22.69 -79.71
CA ASP A 57 -2.08 -24.10 -80.12
C ASP A 57 -1.78 -25.06 -78.95
N TYR A 58 -1.47 -24.53 -77.75
CA TYR A 58 -1.05 -25.31 -76.58
C TYR A 58 -2.02 -25.13 -75.41
N LEU A 59 -2.36 -26.21 -74.72
CA LEU A 59 -2.90 -26.14 -73.37
C LEU A 59 -1.76 -25.71 -72.43
N LYS A 60 -1.97 -24.61 -71.71
CA LYS A 60 -1.00 -24.02 -70.79
C LYS A 60 -1.33 -24.43 -69.36
N ILE A 61 -0.39 -25.13 -68.72
CA ILE A 61 -0.52 -25.59 -67.34
C ILE A 61 0.48 -24.80 -66.49
N PRO A 62 0.04 -23.99 -65.51
CA PRO A 62 0.94 -23.25 -64.64
C PRO A 62 1.71 -24.19 -63.71
N GLY A 63 2.99 -23.93 -63.52
CA GLY A 63 3.79 -24.51 -62.47
C GLY A 63 3.53 -23.83 -61.12
N VAL A 64 4.02 -24.45 -60.04
CA VAL A 64 3.81 -23.97 -58.66
C VAL A 64 4.25 -22.53 -58.46
N ALA A 65 5.42 -22.14 -59.00
CA ALA A 65 5.93 -20.78 -58.91
C ALA A 65 5.01 -19.73 -59.58
N LYS A 66 4.35 -20.10 -60.69
CA LYS A 66 3.36 -19.22 -61.32
C LYS A 66 2.16 -19.02 -60.41
N VAL A 67 1.66 -20.12 -59.86
CA VAL A 67 0.47 -20.13 -59.02
C VAL A 67 0.72 -19.30 -57.76
N ASP A 68 1.86 -19.49 -57.11
CA ASP A 68 2.26 -18.72 -55.93
C ASP A 68 2.35 -17.22 -56.25
N THR A 69 3.06 -16.86 -57.33
CA THR A 69 3.18 -15.46 -57.77
C THR A 69 1.81 -14.85 -58.08
N GLN A 70 0.89 -15.61 -58.69
CA GLN A 70 -0.47 -15.15 -58.97
C GLN A 70 -1.28 -14.93 -57.69
N ILE A 71 -1.13 -15.82 -56.70
CA ILE A 71 -1.78 -15.68 -55.38
C ILE A 71 -1.24 -14.43 -54.68
N ASP A 72 0.08 -14.25 -54.60
CA ASP A 72 0.73 -13.10 -53.95
C ASP A 72 0.37 -11.78 -54.61
N THR A 73 0.32 -11.76 -55.95
CA THR A 73 -0.13 -10.59 -56.72
C THR A 73 -1.56 -10.24 -56.38
N LYS A 74 -2.47 -11.22 -56.27
CA LYS A 74 -3.86 -10.97 -55.90
C LYS A 74 -4.02 -10.51 -54.45
N ILE A 75 -3.26 -11.09 -53.51
CA ILE A 75 -3.23 -10.66 -52.11
C ILE A 75 -2.83 -9.18 -52.03
N THR A 76 -1.78 -8.79 -52.78
CA THR A 76 -1.29 -7.41 -52.83
C THR A 76 -2.30 -6.48 -53.49
N ALA A 77 -2.82 -6.84 -54.67
CA ALA A 77 -3.75 -6.01 -55.43
C ALA A 77 -5.08 -5.75 -54.70
N LEU A 78 -5.54 -6.71 -53.90
CA LEU A 78 -6.75 -6.60 -53.09
C LEU A 78 -6.48 -6.04 -51.68
N GLY A 79 -5.22 -5.76 -51.33
CA GLY A 79 -4.86 -5.22 -50.01
C GLY A 79 -5.17 -6.16 -48.85
N LEU A 80 -5.18 -7.47 -49.07
CA LEU A 80 -5.58 -8.45 -48.05
C LEU A 80 -4.53 -8.64 -46.93
N GLY A 81 -3.30 -8.18 -47.15
CA GLY A 81 -2.20 -8.28 -46.19
C GLY A 81 -1.60 -9.68 -46.07
N THR A 82 -0.54 -9.82 -45.26
CA THR A 82 0.21 -11.08 -45.11
C THR A 82 -0.57 -12.18 -44.37
N ALA A 83 -1.58 -11.81 -43.58
CA ALA A 83 -2.44 -12.74 -42.85
C ALA A 83 -3.29 -13.62 -43.78
N ALA A 84 -3.53 -13.21 -45.03
CA ALA A 84 -4.31 -13.96 -46.02
C ALA A 84 -3.71 -15.34 -46.38
N THR A 85 -2.43 -15.56 -46.05
CA THR A 85 -1.72 -16.84 -46.25
C THR A 85 -1.81 -17.79 -45.05
N LYS A 86 -2.54 -17.41 -43.99
CA LYS A 86 -2.63 -18.16 -42.74
C LYS A 86 -4.04 -18.69 -42.49
N ASN A 87 -4.13 -19.82 -41.81
CA ASN A 87 -5.42 -20.37 -41.37
C ASN A 87 -6.00 -19.54 -40.23
N THR A 88 -7.32 -19.38 -40.19
CA THR A 88 -8.02 -18.76 -39.06
C THR A 88 -8.37 -19.79 -37.97
N GLY A 89 -8.56 -19.35 -36.74
CA GLY A 89 -9.03 -20.17 -35.61
C GLY A 89 -8.10 -20.10 -34.39
N THR A 90 -8.29 -21.01 -33.43
CA THR A 90 -7.61 -21.00 -32.12
C THR A 90 -6.51 -22.07 -31.99
N GLY A 91 -6.24 -22.84 -33.05
CA GLY A 91 -5.15 -23.81 -33.08
C GLY A 91 -3.77 -23.14 -33.12
N ASN A 92 -2.72 -23.88 -32.73
CA ASN A 92 -1.35 -23.38 -32.76
C ASN A 92 -0.97 -22.90 -34.18
N GLY A 93 -0.52 -21.65 -34.28
CA GLY A 93 -0.11 -21.02 -35.56
C GLY A 93 -1.25 -20.43 -36.40
N ASN A 94 -2.51 -20.48 -35.95
CA ASN A 94 -3.63 -19.85 -36.63
C ASN A 94 -3.82 -18.38 -36.21
N ILE A 95 -4.50 -17.60 -37.07
CA ILE A 95 -4.93 -16.22 -36.78
C ILE A 95 -6.29 -16.24 -36.07
N PRO A 96 -6.40 -15.75 -34.82
CA PRO A 96 -7.68 -15.64 -34.14
C PRO A 96 -8.59 -14.60 -34.81
N ILE A 97 -9.89 -14.88 -34.83
CA ILE A 97 -10.91 -13.93 -35.29
C ILE A 97 -11.46 -13.20 -34.06
N LEU A 98 -11.67 -11.88 -34.20
CA LEU A 98 -12.26 -11.07 -33.14
C LEU A 98 -13.75 -11.43 -32.94
N ASP A 99 -14.25 -11.26 -31.73
CA ASP A 99 -15.67 -11.36 -31.40
C ASP A 99 -16.47 -10.16 -31.90
N ALA A 100 -17.76 -10.12 -31.58
CA ALA A 100 -18.68 -9.06 -32.01
C ALA A 100 -18.27 -7.66 -31.49
N ASP A 101 -17.46 -7.59 -30.43
CA ASP A 101 -16.99 -6.34 -29.83
C ASP A 101 -15.60 -5.93 -30.36
N GLY A 102 -15.07 -6.67 -31.36
CA GLY A 102 -13.75 -6.41 -31.93
C GLY A 102 -12.62 -6.78 -30.97
N LYS A 103 -12.85 -7.74 -30.06
CA LYS A 103 -11.85 -8.23 -29.10
C LYS A 103 -11.50 -9.68 -29.39
N LEU A 104 -10.35 -10.12 -28.89
CA LEU A 104 -10.05 -11.54 -28.87
C LEU A 104 -10.92 -12.22 -27.81
N ALA A 105 -11.56 -13.34 -28.16
CA ALA A 105 -12.39 -14.08 -27.22
C ALA A 105 -11.57 -14.59 -26.02
N ASP A 106 -12.20 -14.67 -24.84
CA ASP A 106 -11.61 -15.21 -23.59
C ASP A 106 -11.05 -16.64 -23.73
N SER A 107 -11.49 -17.39 -24.73
CA SER A 107 -10.95 -18.73 -25.03
C SER A 107 -9.57 -18.69 -25.69
N VAL A 108 -9.15 -17.54 -26.21
CA VAL A 108 -7.88 -17.31 -26.91
C VAL A 108 -6.82 -16.71 -26.00
N ILE A 109 -7.22 -15.81 -25.09
CA ILE A 109 -6.32 -15.17 -24.13
C ILE A 109 -6.54 -15.79 -22.75
N PRO A 110 -5.48 -16.19 -22.02
CA PRO A 110 -5.62 -16.56 -20.61
C PRO A 110 -6.29 -15.43 -19.81
N LYS A 111 -7.31 -15.74 -19.01
CA LYS A 111 -7.95 -14.79 -18.10
C LYS A 111 -6.95 -14.31 -17.04
N VAL A 112 -6.20 -13.24 -17.32
CA VAL A 112 -5.19 -12.69 -16.41
C VAL A 112 -5.26 -11.16 -16.39
N ALA A 113 -6.46 -10.61 -16.25
CA ALA A 113 -6.62 -9.20 -15.92
C ALA A 113 -7.61 -9.05 -14.77
N ILE A 114 -7.20 -8.34 -13.72
CA ILE A 114 -8.16 -7.64 -12.85
C ILE A 114 -8.87 -6.65 -13.77
N THR A 115 -10.11 -6.94 -14.13
CA THR A 115 -10.81 -6.15 -15.15
C THR A 115 -11.40 -4.91 -14.50
N ASN A 116 -11.87 -5.02 -13.25
CA ASN A 116 -12.45 -3.92 -12.47
C ASN A 116 -12.19 -4.03 -10.96
N THR A 117 -12.31 -2.89 -10.28
CA THR A 117 -12.34 -2.78 -8.82
C THR A 117 -13.67 -2.16 -8.38
N TRP A 118 -14.41 -2.85 -7.51
CA TRP A 118 -15.72 -2.47 -7.02
C TRP A 118 -15.64 -2.06 -5.55
N VAL A 119 -16.06 -0.84 -5.19
CA VAL A 119 -16.20 -0.44 -3.78
C VAL A 119 -17.62 -0.72 -3.32
N VAL A 120 -17.77 -1.59 -2.32
CA VAL A 120 -19.07 -2.08 -1.84
C VAL A 120 -19.19 -1.96 -0.33
N ALA A 121 -20.39 -1.60 0.14
CA ALA A 121 -20.65 -1.34 1.55
C ALA A 121 -20.99 -2.59 2.38
N SER A 122 -21.10 -3.77 1.77
CA SER A 122 -21.40 -5.02 2.48
C SER A 122 -21.10 -6.26 1.64
N GLN A 123 -21.11 -7.44 2.28
CA GLN A 123 -21.09 -8.74 1.57
C GLN A 123 -22.27 -8.89 0.59
N ALA A 124 -23.48 -8.48 1.00
CA ALA A 124 -24.65 -8.63 0.14
C ALA A 124 -24.50 -7.80 -1.15
N ALA A 125 -23.96 -6.58 -1.04
CA ALA A 125 -23.64 -5.74 -2.20
C ALA A 125 -22.54 -6.36 -3.08
N MET A 126 -21.51 -6.99 -2.48
CA MET A 126 -20.48 -7.73 -3.21
C MET A 126 -21.03 -8.90 -4.04
N LEU A 127 -21.96 -9.68 -3.46
CA LEU A 127 -22.58 -10.82 -4.15
C LEU A 127 -23.64 -10.39 -5.19
N ALA A 128 -24.10 -9.15 -5.12
CA ALA A 128 -25.10 -8.57 -6.02
C ALA A 128 -24.51 -7.70 -7.15
N LEU A 129 -23.20 -7.75 -7.39
CA LEU A 129 -22.57 -7.10 -8.55
C LEU A 129 -23.21 -7.58 -9.86
N SER A 130 -23.22 -6.75 -10.91
CA SER A 130 -23.92 -7.07 -12.16
C SER A 130 -23.07 -7.76 -13.22
N ASN A 131 -21.75 -7.61 -13.16
CA ASN A 131 -20.83 -7.97 -14.26
C ASN A 131 -19.40 -8.22 -13.77
N ALA A 132 -19.21 -8.75 -12.55
CA ALA A 132 -17.88 -9.08 -12.07
C ALA A 132 -17.31 -10.30 -12.82
N GLN A 133 -16.02 -10.25 -13.15
CA GLN A 133 -15.30 -11.32 -13.83
C GLN A 133 -14.21 -11.91 -12.95
N GLU A 134 -13.75 -13.11 -13.26
CA GLU A 134 -12.61 -13.71 -12.56
C GLU A 134 -11.40 -12.78 -12.64
N GLY A 135 -10.78 -12.51 -11.49
CA GLY A 135 -9.75 -11.48 -11.33
C GLY A 135 -10.27 -10.15 -10.80
N ASP A 136 -11.56 -9.84 -10.85
CA ASP A 136 -12.09 -8.58 -10.31
C ASP A 136 -11.94 -8.49 -8.79
N VAL A 137 -11.76 -7.26 -8.30
CA VAL A 137 -11.58 -6.96 -6.88
C VAL A 137 -12.82 -6.30 -6.31
N ALA A 138 -13.28 -6.76 -5.15
CA ALA A 138 -14.27 -6.09 -4.33
C ALA A 138 -13.61 -5.53 -3.05
N VAL A 139 -13.65 -4.20 -2.90
CA VAL A 139 -13.23 -3.49 -1.69
C VAL A 139 -14.43 -3.34 -0.77
N ARG A 140 -14.42 -4.10 0.32
CA ARG A 140 -15.48 -4.13 1.33
C ARG A 140 -15.19 -3.15 2.46
N THR A 141 -15.92 -2.04 2.47
CA THR A 141 -15.72 -0.96 3.46
C THR A 141 -16.29 -1.29 4.83
N ASP A 142 -17.19 -2.27 4.93
CA ASP A 142 -17.77 -2.73 6.20
C ASP A 142 -16.78 -3.47 7.10
N ILE A 143 -15.77 -4.10 6.51
CA ILE A 143 -14.73 -4.87 7.24
C ILE A 143 -13.30 -4.43 6.89
N ASN A 144 -13.15 -3.38 6.08
CA ASN A 144 -11.87 -2.85 5.60
C ASN A 144 -10.97 -3.93 4.95
N LYS A 145 -11.56 -4.75 4.07
CA LYS A 145 -10.87 -5.85 3.38
C LYS A 145 -11.08 -5.80 1.88
N SER A 146 -10.16 -6.38 1.12
CA SER A 146 -10.28 -6.58 -0.32
C SER A 146 -10.38 -8.06 -0.65
N PHE A 147 -11.23 -8.40 -1.61
CA PHE A 147 -11.43 -9.76 -2.09
C PHE A 147 -11.23 -9.80 -3.59
N ILE A 148 -10.64 -10.87 -4.11
CA ILE A 148 -10.51 -11.13 -5.55
C ILE A 148 -11.40 -12.30 -5.94
N LEU A 149 -12.14 -12.19 -7.05
CA LEU A 149 -12.97 -13.29 -7.56
C LEU A 149 -12.05 -14.34 -8.22
N LYS A 150 -11.90 -15.52 -7.61
CA LYS A 150 -10.95 -16.55 -8.06
C LYS A 150 -11.53 -17.55 -9.08
N THR A 151 -12.83 -17.50 -9.32
CA THR A 151 -13.53 -18.36 -10.28
C THR A 151 -14.89 -17.76 -10.65
N THR A 152 -15.47 -18.17 -11.77
CA THR A 152 -16.74 -17.65 -12.29
C THR A 152 -17.90 -17.82 -11.31
N GLY A 153 -18.77 -16.80 -11.21
CA GLY A 153 -19.97 -16.80 -10.36
C GLY A 153 -19.81 -15.93 -9.11
N TYR A 154 -19.86 -14.61 -9.31
CA TYR A 154 -19.67 -13.61 -8.24
C TYR A 154 -20.74 -13.63 -7.14
N ALA A 155 -21.90 -14.24 -7.40
CA ALA A 155 -22.98 -14.40 -6.42
C ALA A 155 -22.66 -15.43 -5.32
N THR A 156 -21.58 -16.21 -5.46
CA THR A 156 -21.16 -17.24 -4.50
C THR A 156 -19.98 -16.75 -3.65
N LEU A 157 -20.16 -16.64 -2.34
CA LEU A 157 -19.11 -16.16 -1.42
C LEU A 157 -17.82 -16.99 -1.49
N ALA A 158 -17.92 -18.31 -1.62
CA ALA A 158 -16.77 -19.21 -1.68
C ALA A 158 -15.85 -18.99 -2.91
N HIS A 159 -16.33 -18.26 -3.92
CA HIS A 159 -15.56 -17.89 -5.10
C HIS A 159 -14.70 -16.64 -4.87
N TRP A 160 -14.90 -15.93 -3.77
CA TRP A 160 -14.09 -14.78 -3.39
C TRP A 160 -12.94 -15.19 -2.47
N GLN A 161 -11.72 -14.77 -2.82
CA GLN A 161 -10.52 -14.94 -2.01
C GLN A 161 -10.19 -13.62 -1.33
N GLU A 162 -10.12 -13.60 0.00
CA GLU A 162 -9.60 -12.46 0.73
C GLU A 162 -8.12 -12.26 0.35
N LEU A 163 -7.78 -11.04 -0.07
CA LEU A 163 -6.39 -10.63 -0.24
C LEU A 163 -5.84 -10.35 1.15
N LEU A 164 -4.86 -11.15 1.55
CA LEU A 164 -4.13 -10.90 2.79
C LEU A 164 -3.40 -9.58 2.64
N THR A 165 -3.73 -8.62 3.49
CA THR A 165 -2.84 -7.48 3.69
C THR A 165 -1.54 -8.03 4.26
N PRO A 166 -0.37 -7.44 3.92
CA PRO A 166 0.83 -7.65 4.72
C PRO A 166 0.44 -7.48 6.19
N THR A 167 1.04 -8.25 7.09
CA THR A 167 0.91 -8.00 8.52
C THR A 167 1.59 -6.67 8.81
N ASP A 168 0.93 -5.56 8.50
CA ASP A 168 1.32 -4.23 8.89
C ASP A 168 1.40 -4.25 10.41
N SER A 169 2.62 -4.30 10.92
CA SER A 169 2.85 -4.16 12.33
C SER A 169 4.20 -3.49 12.47
N VAL A 170 4.19 -2.38 13.19
CA VAL A 170 5.34 -1.85 13.91
C VAL A 170 6.25 -3.03 14.30
N THR A 171 7.48 -3.06 13.80
CA THR A 171 8.35 -4.24 13.92
C THR A 171 8.55 -4.64 15.39
N SER A 172 8.55 -3.65 16.28
CA SER A 172 8.28 -3.86 17.70
C SER A 172 7.89 -2.55 18.41
N VAL A 173 7.11 -2.66 19.48
CA VAL A 173 6.99 -1.62 20.52
C VAL A 173 7.49 -2.22 21.82
N ASN A 174 8.60 -1.70 22.34
CA ASN A 174 9.25 -2.23 23.54
C ASN A 174 9.48 -3.77 23.47
N GLY A 175 9.90 -4.28 22.31
CA GLY A 175 10.15 -5.71 22.08
C GLY A 175 8.92 -6.59 21.81
N SER A 176 7.70 -6.04 21.89
CA SER A 176 6.46 -6.76 21.55
C SER A 176 6.12 -6.64 20.06
N THR A 177 5.65 -7.73 19.44
CA THR A 177 5.29 -7.81 18.01
C THR A 177 3.83 -8.27 17.83
N GLY A 178 3.23 -8.02 16.65
CA GLY A 178 1.84 -8.40 16.35
C GLY A 178 0.78 -7.43 16.89
N ALA A 179 -0.36 -7.95 17.36
CA ALA A 179 -1.43 -7.16 17.97
C ALA A 179 -1.03 -6.73 19.39
N VAL A 180 -0.41 -5.56 19.51
CA VAL A 180 0.14 -5.06 20.79
C VAL A 180 -0.95 -4.33 21.59
N THR A 181 -1.32 -4.90 22.74
CA THR A 181 -2.06 -4.18 23.79
C THR A 181 -1.08 -3.77 24.88
N ILE A 182 -0.73 -2.50 24.95
CA ILE A 182 0.19 -1.97 25.97
C ILE A 182 -0.58 -1.77 27.28
N THR A 183 -0.10 -2.40 28.35
CA THR A 183 -0.48 -2.11 29.74
C THR A 183 0.61 -1.29 30.41
N LEU A 184 0.34 -0.72 31.59
CA LEU A 184 1.33 0.05 32.35
C LEU A 184 2.62 -0.76 32.62
N ALA A 185 2.49 -2.08 32.82
CA ALA A 185 3.62 -2.99 32.96
C ALA A 185 4.50 -3.06 31.69
N GLY A 186 3.90 -2.92 30.50
CA GLY A 186 4.59 -2.92 29.22
C GLY A 186 5.34 -1.63 28.88
N LEU A 187 5.24 -0.59 29.71
CA LEU A 187 5.95 0.69 29.54
C LEU A 187 7.20 0.81 30.43
N GLY A 188 7.51 -0.23 31.22
CA GLY A 188 8.51 -0.12 32.29
C GLY A 188 8.06 0.83 33.42
N GLY A 189 6.78 1.21 33.43
CA GLY A 189 6.18 2.04 34.47
C GLY A 189 6.04 1.26 35.77
N VAL A 190 6.32 1.94 36.88
CA VAL A 190 6.07 1.43 38.23
C VAL A 190 4.59 1.05 38.36
N SER A 191 4.28 -0.15 38.86
CA SER A 191 2.88 -0.62 38.99
C SER A 191 2.04 0.38 39.81
N THR A 192 0.74 0.49 39.55
CA THR A 192 -0.16 1.36 40.36
C THR A 192 -0.10 1.04 41.85
N THR A 193 0.10 -0.23 42.21
CA THR A 193 0.33 -0.67 43.59
C THR A 193 1.63 -0.14 44.17
N THR A 194 2.71 -0.10 43.37
CA THR A 194 4.01 0.46 43.78
C THR A 194 3.98 2.00 43.80
N TYR A 195 3.24 2.64 42.89
CA TYR A 195 2.97 4.08 42.91
C TYR A 195 2.15 4.47 44.15
N ASN A 196 1.10 3.72 44.48
CA ASN A 196 0.27 3.96 45.66
C ASN A 196 0.95 3.53 46.98
N ALA A 197 2.06 2.78 46.93
CA ALA A 197 2.90 2.52 48.08
C ALA A 197 3.84 3.70 48.43
N HIS A 198 3.88 4.78 47.63
CA HIS A 198 4.60 6.02 47.98
C HIS A 198 4.02 6.79 49.18
N VAL A 199 3.00 6.26 49.86
CA VAL A 199 2.40 6.87 51.06
C VAL A 199 3.40 7.08 52.21
N ALA A 200 4.58 6.45 52.17
CA ALA A 200 5.66 6.68 53.15
C ALA A 200 7.00 7.14 52.55
N ALA A 201 7.08 7.35 51.23
CA ALA A 201 8.33 7.71 50.57
C ALA A 201 8.37 9.22 50.31
N ASP A 202 9.14 9.93 51.13
CA ASP A 202 9.54 11.32 50.92
C ASP A 202 10.43 11.51 49.67
N VAL A 203 10.68 10.46 48.90
CA VAL A 203 11.47 10.43 47.66
C VAL A 203 10.97 11.42 46.61
N HIS A 204 9.67 11.74 46.61
CA HIS A 204 9.09 12.73 45.71
C HIS A 204 9.31 14.19 46.17
N LEU A 205 9.77 14.39 47.41
CA LEU A 205 10.08 15.70 47.96
C LEU A 205 11.56 16.00 47.75
N THR A 206 11.86 17.21 47.30
CA THR A 206 13.24 17.72 47.26
C THR A 206 13.80 17.85 48.68
N THR A 207 15.13 17.83 48.82
CA THR A 207 15.81 18.06 50.11
C THR A 207 15.31 19.34 50.79
N THR A 208 15.04 20.39 50.00
CA THR A 208 14.47 21.66 50.48
C THR A 208 13.06 21.48 51.05
N GLN A 209 12.17 20.76 50.37
CA GLN A 209 10.80 20.53 50.85
C GLN A 209 10.77 19.73 52.15
N LYS A 210 11.64 18.71 52.27
CA LYS A 210 11.81 17.94 53.50
C LYS A 210 12.29 18.81 54.66
N SER A 211 13.26 19.68 54.40
CA SER A 211 13.78 20.62 55.38
C SER A 211 12.71 21.61 55.86
N ILE A 212 11.88 22.14 54.94
CA ILE A 212 10.78 23.03 55.30
C ILE A 212 9.78 22.32 56.22
N LEU A 213 9.31 21.12 55.85
CA LEU A 213 8.33 20.36 56.62
C LEU A 213 8.86 19.98 58.02
N ALA A 214 10.13 19.59 58.13
CA ALA A 214 10.75 19.26 59.41
C ALA A 214 10.89 20.46 60.35
N ASN A 215 10.90 21.68 59.81
CA ASN A 215 11.07 22.93 60.56
C ASN A 215 9.75 23.67 60.85
N VAL A 216 8.59 23.13 60.46
CA VAL A 216 7.29 23.71 60.82
C VAL A 216 7.05 23.47 62.32
N LEU A 217 7.03 24.56 63.11
CA LEU A 217 6.73 24.52 64.55
C LEU A 217 5.37 25.17 64.85
N ASN A 218 4.51 24.46 65.61
CA ASN A 218 3.28 25.05 66.14
C ASN A 218 3.62 25.94 67.35
N THR A 219 3.44 27.26 67.22
CA THR A 219 3.60 28.20 68.35
C THR A 219 2.23 28.61 68.87
N ARG A 220 1.96 28.37 70.16
CA ARG A 220 0.72 28.80 70.83
C ARG A 220 1.03 29.41 72.19
N ILE A 221 0.55 30.64 72.44
CA ILE A 221 0.60 31.27 73.76
C ILE A 221 -0.62 30.77 74.54
N LEU A 222 -0.38 30.12 75.68
CA LEU A 222 -1.42 29.73 76.64
C LEU A 222 -1.57 30.85 77.67
N SER A 223 -2.81 31.22 77.97
CA SER A 223 -3.10 32.24 78.96
C SER A 223 -3.67 31.58 80.23
N GLY A 224 -3.25 32.03 81.41
CA GLY A 224 -3.67 31.47 82.70
C GLY A 224 -4.89 32.20 83.29
N ALA A 225 -5.35 31.75 84.46
CA ALA A 225 -6.53 32.31 85.15
C ALA A 225 -6.44 33.81 85.54
N GLY A 226 -5.29 34.47 85.33
CA GLY A 226 -5.09 35.91 85.55
C GLY A 226 -4.78 36.70 84.28
N SER A 227 -5.08 36.15 83.10
CA SER A 227 -4.89 36.85 81.82
C SER A 227 -6.19 37.49 81.35
N GLU A 228 -6.11 38.74 80.91
CA GLU A 228 -7.23 39.48 80.33
C GLU A 228 -7.08 39.53 78.81
N PHE A 229 -8.16 39.19 78.09
CA PHE A 229 -8.23 39.37 76.64
C PHE A 229 -8.85 40.73 76.34
N MET A 230 -8.06 41.62 75.75
CA MET A 230 -8.52 42.94 75.39
C MET A 230 -9.38 42.90 74.12
N VAL A 231 -10.46 43.67 74.11
CA VAL A 231 -11.46 43.68 73.03
C VAL A 231 -11.00 44.38 71.73
N SER A 232 -9.86 45.06 71.76
CA SER A 232 -9.24 45.67 70.58
C SER A 232 -7.74 45.92 70.79
N GLN A 233 -7.00 46.07 69.69
CA GLN A 233 -5.59 46.45 69.71
C GLN A 233 -5.37 47.79 70.45
N ALA A 234 -6.23 48.78 70.20
CA ALA A 234 -6.11 50.10 70.84
C ALA A 234 -6.29 50.03 72.37
N ALA A 235 -7.23 49.21 72.85
CA ALA A 235 -7.42 49.00 74.28
C ALA A 235 -6.23 48.25 74.90
N PHE A 236 -5.67 47.25 74.18
CA PHE A 236 -4.45 46.57 74.59
C PHE A 236 -3.27 47.51 74.71
N ASP A 237 -2.98 48.31 73.67
CA ASP A 237 -1.84 49.22 73.64
C ASP A 237 -1.91 50.28 74.76
N ALA A 238 -3.12 50.70 75.16
CA ALA A 238 -3.34 51.61 76.27
C ALA A 238 -3.16 50.95 77.66
N ALA A 239 -3.40 49.64 77.77
CA ALA A 239 -3.34 48.88 79.02
C ALA A 239 -1.95 48.29 79.31
N VAL A 240 -1.08 48.13 78.30
CA VAL A 240 0.24 47.53 78.47
C VAL A 240 1.34 48.56 78.67
N LEU A 241 2.32 48.20 79.49
CA LEU A 241 3.59 48.92 79.57
C LEU A 241 4.42 48.63 78.33
N SER A 242 4.68 49.66 77.52
CA SER A 242 5.59 49.54 76.38
C SER A 242 6.94 48.99 76.81
N ASN A 243 7.40 47.93 76.12
CA ASN A 243 8.63 47.20 76.41
C ASN A 243 8.72 46.57 77.82
N GLY A 244 7.60 46.44 78.54
CA GLY A 244 7.55 45.92 79.92
C GLY A 244 7.83 44.43 80.06
N ILE A 245 7.68 43.65 78.99
CA ILE A 245 8.10 42.24 78.94
C ILE A 245 9.29 42.13 78.00
N LYS A 246 10.33 41.42 78.44
CA LYS A 246 11.45 41.00 77.60
C LYS A 246 11.25 39.54 77.20
N LEU A 247 11.38 39.27 75.90
CA LEU A 247 11.41 37.92 75.37
C LEU A 247 12.78 37.66 74.76
N TYR A 248 13.37 36.51 75.07
CA TYR A 248 14.59 36.03 74.44
C TYR A 248 14.34 34.64 73.85
N GLN A 249 14.44 34.54 72.53
CA GLN A 249 14.32 33.28 71.81
C GLN A 249 15.68 32.58 71.76
N TYR A 250 15.71 31.27 72.01
CA TYR A 250 16.89 30.46 71.77
C TYR A 250 16.50 29.06 71.29
N ILE A 251 17.39 28.45 70.51
CA ILE A 251 17.22 27.09 69.99
C ILE A 251 17.93 26.14 70.93
N ASP A 252 17.21 25.19 71.51
CA ASP A 252 17.79 24.10 72.29
C ASP A 252 18.02 22.89 71.37
N SER A 253 19.27 22.76 70.94
CA SER A 253 19.71 21.69 70.04
C SER A 253 19.91 20.34 70.73
N ASN A 254 19.66 20.23 72.04
CA ASN A 254 19.73 18.95 72.76
C ASN A 254 18.50 18.05 72.54
N TYR A 255 17.48 18.55 71.83
CA TYR A 255 16.29 17.79 71.44
C TYR A 255 16.34 17.44 69.95
N THR A 256 15.72 16.31 69.58
CA THR A 256 15.52 15.89 68.19
C THR A 256 14.02 15.74 67.92
N PRO A 257 13.39 16.64 67.13
CA PRO A 257 13.98 17.84 66.52
C PRO A 257 14.34 18.90 67.57
N SER A 258 15.25 19.82 67.22
CA SER A 258 15.60 20.94 68.09
C SER A 258 14.36 21.77 68.40
N VAL A 259 14.24 22.24 69.64
CA VAL A 259 13.07 23.00 70.08
C VAL A 259 13.42 24.47 70.20
N VAL A 260 12.50 25.34 69.77
CA VAL A 260 12.60 26.78 70.02
C VAL A 260 12.00 27.07 71.40
N LYS A 261 12.81 27.60 72.31
CA LYS A 261 12.40 28.02 73.65
C LYS A 261 12.38 29.54 73.71
N TYR A 262 11.51 30.08 74.56
CA TYR A 262 11.45 31.50 74.86
C TYR A 262 11.64 31.67 76.37
N ALA A 263 12.64 32.46 76.76
CA ALA A 263 12.72 33.00 78.10
C ALA A 263 11.89 34.29 78.15
N ILE A 264 11.01 34.39 79.15
CA ILE A 264 10.13 35.53 79.34
C ILE A 264 10.50 36.15 80.69
N GLY A 265 10.77 37.45 80.69
CA GLY A 265 11.07 38.23 81.88
C GLY A 265 10.31 39.56 81.88
N ILE A 266 10.14 40.13 83.07
CA ILE A 266 9.65 41.50 83.20
C ILE A 266 10.85 42.44 83.13
N ASP A 267 10.73 43.53 82.38
CA ASP A 267 11.76 44.56 82.30
C ASP A 267 11.94 45.21 83.68
N THR A 268 13.14 45.05 84.25
CA THR A 268 13.50 45.57 85.56
C THR A 268 13.39 47.09 85.65
N THR A 269 13.48 47.81 84.54
CA THR A 269 13.30 49.26 84.47
C THR A 269 11.83 49.70 84.50
N LYS A 270 10.91 48.74 84.36
CA LYS A 270 9.46 48.96 84.32
C LYS A 270 8.74 48.41 85.55
N VAL A 271 9.49 47.92 86.54
CA VAL A 271 8.98 47.48 87.85
C VAL A 271 9.67 48.20 88.98
N LEU A 272 8.99 48.32 90.12
CA LEU A 272 9.60 48.79 91.35
C LEU A 272 10.55 47.71 91.88
N GLN A 273 11.79 48.11 92.11
CA GLN A 273 12.82 47.31 92.77
C GLN A 273 12.96 47.74 94.23
N PRO A 274 13.61 46.93 95.10
CA PRO A 274 13.85 47.32 96.48
C PRO A 274 14.56 48.68 96.65
N SER A 275 15.36 49.10 95.67
CA SER A 275 16.05 50.40 95.65
C SER A 275 15.32 51.49 94.84
N SER A 276 14.10 51.24 94.37
CA SER A 276 13.32 52.24 93.64
C SER A 276 12.85 53.34 94.59
N ILE A 277 13.04 54.60 94.19
CA ILE A 277 12.56 55.77 94.94
C ILE A 277 11.06 55.87 94.70
N ILE A 278 10.28 55.58 95.73
CA ILE A 278 8.84 55.81 95.76
C ILE A 278 8.64 57.11 96.55
N ASP A 279 8.04 58.12 95.92
CA ASP A 279 7.66 59.37 96.61
C ASP A 279 8.83 60.12 97.32
N GLY A 280 10.02 60.12 96.69
CA GLY A 280 11.17 60.92 97.16
C GLY A 280 11.97 60.35 98.33
N GLY A 281 11.65 59.16 98.85
CA GLY A 281 12.40 58.48 99.91
C GLY A 281 13.08 57.19 99.45
N THR A 282 14.33 56.97 99.86
CA THR A 282 15.02 55.67 99.80
C THR A 282 14.64 54.86 101.05
N TYR A 283 14.09 53.66 100.88
CA TYR A 283 13.94 52.67 101.96
C TYR A 283 14.91 51.51 101.73
#